data_AF-A0A1G6RTI5-F1
#
_entry.id   AF-A0A1G6RTI5-F1
#
_cell.length_a   1.000
_cell.length_b   1.000
_cell.length_c   1.000
_cell.angle_alpha   90.00
_cell.angle_beta   90.00
_cell.angle_gamma   90.00
#
_symmetry.space_group_name_H-M   'P 1'
#
loop_
_entity.id
_entity.type
_entity.pdbx_description
1 polymer ?
#
loop_
_entity_poly.entity_id
_entity_poly.type
_entity_poly.pdbx_seq_one_letter_code
_entity_poly.pdbx_strand_id
1 'polypeptide(L)'
;DIVGIFAANLFAAEGSATGVQQAGKQGQVTIVGFDAGPAQVKALEAGTVQALVAQEPATIGSDGVQQAIAALKGEATEEKIQTGFTILTKDNITGEGADAVYKSSC
;
A
#
# COMPACT_ATOMS: atom_id res chain seq x y z
N ASP A 1 -20.79 -15.76 9.93
CA ASP A 1 -20.65 -14.40 9.39
C ASP A 1 -19.20 -14.02 9.21
N ILE A 2 -18.86 -13.37 8.10
CA ILE A 2 -17.53 -12.78 7.87
C ILE A 2 -17.54 -11.38 8.46
N VAL A 3 -16.54 -11.08 9.29
CA VAL A 3 -16.39 -9.78 9.95
C VAL A 3 -15.15 -9.02 9.47
N GLY A 4 -14.24 -9.69 8.76
CA GLY A 4 -12.99 -9.08 8.33
C GLY A 4 -12.35 -9.75 7.11
N ILE A 5 -11.58 -8.97 6.36
CA ILE A 5 -10.78 -9.39 5.22
C ILE A 5 -9.39 -8.77 5.34
N PHE A 6 -8.35 -9.59 5.24
CA PHE A 6 -6.99 -9.11 4.98
C PHE A 6 -6.68 -9.31 3.49
N ALA A 7 -6.45 -8.22 2.77
CA ALA A 7 -6.24 -8.23 1.35
C ALA A 7 -4.76 -8.00 1.01
N ALA A 8 -4.08 -9.06 0.58
CA ALA A 8 -2.62 -9.16 0.63
C ALA A 8 -1.84 -8.45 -0.50
N ASN A 9 -2.51 -7.72 -1.39
CA ASN A 9 -1.88 -6.86 -2.39
C ASN A 9 -2.88 -5.81 -2.90
N LEU A 10 -2.39 -4.88 -3.72
CA LEU A 10 -3.16 -3.82 -4.37
C LEU A 10 -4.50 -4.31 -4.97
N PHE A 11 -4.46 -5.30 -5.85
CA PHE A 11 -5.66 -5.78 -6.56
C PHE A 11 -6.63 -6.54 -5.65
N ALA A 12 -6.11 -7.30 -4.68
CA ALA A 12 -6.93 -7.99 -3.70
C ALA A 12 -7.70 -7.00 -2.83
N ALA A 13 -7.08 -5.87 -2.46
CA ALA A 13 -7.74 -4.84 -1.66
C ALA A 13 -8.84 -4.14 -2.47
N GLU A 14 -8.56 -3.77 -3.73
CA GLU A 14 -9.55 -3.19 -4.64
C GLU A 14 -10.74 -4.13 -4.91
N GLY A 15 -10.45 -5.40 -5.17
CA GLY A 15 -11.47 -6.42 -5.40
C GLY A 15 -12.31 -6.70 -4.15
N SER A 16 -11.68 -6.78 -2.98
CA SER A 16 -12.38 -7.00 -1.70
C SER A 16 -13.30 -5.82 -1.36
N ALA A 17 -12.81 -4.59 -1.53
CA ALA A 17 -13.61 -3.38 -1.32
C ALA A 17 -14.83 -3.36 -2.26
N THR A 18 -14.60 -3.66 -3.54
CA THR A 18 -15.67 -3.77 -4.54
C THR A 18 -16.72 -4.82 -4.14
N GLY A 19 -16.28 -6.02 -3.75
CA GLY A 19 -17.17 -7.10 -3.33
C GLY A 19 -18.01 -6.74 -2.10
N VAL A 20 -17.39 -6.14 -1.08
CA VAL A 20 -18.09 -5.68 0.14
C VAL A 20 -19.11 -4.59 -0.17
N GLN A 21 -18.78 -3.63 -1.05
CA GLN A 21 -19.73 -2.60 -1.50
C GLN A 21 -20.91 -3.22 -2.25
N GLN A 22 -20.66 -4.09 -3.24
CA GLN A 22 -21.70 -4.75 -4.03
C GLN A 22 -22.61 -5.63 -3.17
N ALA A 23 -22.08 -6.25 -2.13
CA ALA A 23 -22.85 -7.05 -1.17
C ALA A 23 -23.67 -6.20 -0.18
N GLY A 24 -23.55 -4.86 -0.19
CA GLY A 24 -24.20 -3.99 0.78
C GLY A 24 -23.69 -4.20 2.22
N LYS A 25 -22.42 -4.61 2.37
CA LYS A 25 -21.79 -4.97 3.65
C LYS A 25 -20.75 -3.97 4.15
N GLN A 26 -20.69 -2.79 3.53
CA GLN A 26 -19.85 -1.70 4.03
C GLN A 26 -20.22 -1.35 5.48
N GLY A 27 -19.20 -1.15 6.32
CA GLY A 27 -19.37 -0.92 7.77
C GLY A 27 -19.69 -2.18 8.59
N GLN A 28 -19.98 -3.32 7.96
CA GLN A 28 -20.16 -4.62 8.62
C GLN A 28 -18.92 -5.52 8.50
N VAL A 29 -18.14 -5.35 7.42
CA VAL A 29 -16.91 -6.10 7.16
C VAL A 29 -15.73 -5.13 7.18
N THR A 30 -14.76 -5.40 8.06
CA THR A 30 -13.51 -4.64 8.11
C THR A 30 -12.53 -5.14 7.04
N ILE A 31 -11.86 -4.24 6.33
CA ILE A 31 -10.82 -4.56 5.35
C ILE A 31 -9.52 -3.89 5.76
N VAL A 32 -8.45 -4.68 5.85
CA VAL A 32 -7.06 -4.19 5.88
C VAL A 32 -6.39 -4.61 4.59
N GLY A 33 -5.91 -3.65 3.79
CA GLY A 33 -5.26 -3.89 2.51
C GLY A 33 -3.75 -3.70 2.57
N PHE A 34 -3.02 -4.38 1.69
CA PHE A 34 -1.66 -4.00 1.30
C PHE A 34 -1.69 -2.97 0.17
N ASP A 35 -0.63 -2.18 0.03
CA ASP A 35 -0.45 -1.12 -0.96
C ASP A 35 -1.36 0.11 -0.78
N ALA A 36 -1.01 1.20 -1.45
CA ALA A 36 -1.65 2.51 -1.30
C ALA A 36 -1.93 3.21 -2.64
N GLY A 37 -2.47 2.48 -3.60
CA GLY A 37 -2.90 3.00 -4.89
C GLY A 37 -4.10 3.96 -4.80
N PRO A 38 -4.35 4.81 -5.81
CA PRO A 38 -5.41 5.81 -5.77
C PRO A 38 -6.82 5.27 -5.50
N ALA A 39 -7.16 4.09 -6.03
CA ALA A 39 -8.46 3.47 -5.79
C ALA A 39 -8.59 2.97 -4.33
N GLN A 40 -7.51 2.44 -3.77
CA GLN A 40 -7.45 1.99 -2.39
C GLN A 40 -7.57 3.16 -1.41
N VAL A 41 -6.87 4.28 -1.69
CA VAL A 41 -6.97 5.50 -0.90
C VAL A 41 -8.39 6.05 -0.91
N LYS A 42 -9.05 6.10 -2.07
CA LYS A 42 -10.48 6.47 -2.13
C LYS A 42 -11.37 5.54 -1.30
N ALA A 43 -11.09 4.23 -1.32
CA ALA A 43 -11.84 3.26 -0.52
C ALA A 43 -11.60 3.42 1.00
N LEU A 44 -10.39 3.83 1.40
CA LEU A 44 -10.02 4.19 2.77
C LEU A 44 -10.77 5.46 3.23
N GLU A 45 -10.75 6.52 2.42
CA GLU A 45 -11.46 7.78 2.69
C GLU A 45 -12.98 7.55 2.81
N ALA A 46 -13.54 6.73 1.93
CA ALA A 46 -14.94 6.31 1.94
C ALA A 46 -15.29 5.37 3.11
N GLY A 47 -14.29 4.85 3.84
CA GLY A 47 -14.48 3.93 4.97
C GLY A 47 -14.90 2.51 4.57
N THR A 48 -14.74 2.13 3.30
CA THR A 48 -14.87 0.73 2.87
C THR A 48 -13.67 -0.09 3.33
N VAL A 49 -12.47 0.52 3.28
CA VAL A 49 -11.23 -0.02 3.84
C VAL A 49 -10.88 0.74 5.11
N GLN A 50 -10.35 0.07 6.13
CA GLN A 50 -10.01 0.68 7.42
C GLN A 50 -8.53 0.99 7.56
N ALA A 51 -7.67 0.20 6.93
CA ALA A 51 -6.24 0.47 6.90
C ALA A 51 -5.59 -0.05 5.61
N LEU A 52 -4.51 0.62 5.20
CA LEU A 52 -3.63 0.20 4.11
C LEU A 52 -2.19 0.10 4.63
N VAL A 53 -1.49 -0.97 4.28
CA VAL A 53 -0.05 -1.14 4.55
C VAL A 53 0.69 -0.66 3.30
N ALA A 54 1.09 0.60 3.29
CA ALA A 54 1.82 1.21 2.19
C ALA A 54 3.29 0.80 2.24
N GLN A 55 3.84 0.34 1.11
CA GLN A 55 5.27 0.05 0.97
C GLN A 55 6.00 1.29 0.42
N GLU A 56 7.32 1.18 0.22
CA GLU A 56 8.14 2.25 -0.35
C GLU A 56 8.67 1.92 -1.76
N PRO A 57 7.81 1.84 -2.80
CA PRO A 57 8.23 1.43 -4.14
C PRO A 57 9.29 2.37 -4.75
N ALA A 58 9.28 3.67 -4.40
CA ALA A 58 10.29 4.62 -4.84
C ALA A 58 11.68 4.32 -4.23
N THR A 59 11.73 4.02 -2.93
CA THR A 59 12.97 3.59 -2.23
C THR A 59 13.49 2.30 -2.85
N ILE A 60 12.62 1.29 -3.01
CA ILE A 60 12.97 0.01 -3.65
C ILE A 60 13.59 0.24 -5.04
N GLY A 61 12.98 1.11 -5.85
CA GLY A 61 13.49 1.44 -7.18
C GLY A 61 14.83 2.18 -7.16
N SER A 62 14.97 3.18 -6.28
CA SER A 62 16.21 3.96 -6.14
C SER A 62 17.37 3.08 -5.69
N ASP A 63 17.17 2.33 -4.61
CA ASP A 63 18.18 1.45 -4.05
C ASP A 63 18.57 0.38 -5.08
N GLY A 64 17.60 -0.23 -5.77
CA GLY A 64 17.87 -1.20 -6.84
C GLY A 64 18.77 -0.64 -7.94
N VAL A 65 18.55 0.61 -8.38
CA VAL A 65 19.40 1.28 -9.37
C VAL A 65 20.79 1.57 -8.80
N GLN A 66 20.89 2.03 -7.55
CA GLN A 66 22.16 2.28 -6.88
C GLN A 66 23.00 1.00 -6.77
N GLN A 67 22.39 -0.11 -6.35
CA GLN A 67 23.06 -1.42 -6.27
C GLN A 67 23.56 -1.90 -7.64
N ALA A 68 22.76 -1.71 -8.69
CA ALA A 68 23.17 -2.06 -10.05
C ALA A 68 24.39 -1.25 -10.53
N ILE A 69 24.42 0.06 -10.22
CA ILE A 69 25.56 0.93 -10.54
C ILE A 69 26.81 0.50 -9.77
N ALA A 70 26.69 0.22 -8.46
CA ALA A 70 27.80 -0.25 -7.65
C ALA A 70 28.41 -1.54 -8.22
N ALA A 71 27.57 -2.52 -8.57
CA ALA A 71 28.00 -3.76 -9.20
C ALA A 71 28.77 -3.52 -10.52
N LEU A 72 28.29 -2.61 -11.38
CA LEU A 72 28.96 -2.27 -12.64
C LEU A 72 30.32 -1.60 -12.46
N LYS A 73 30.53 -0.92 -11.34
CA LYS A 73 31.81 -0.28 -10.97
C LYS A 73 32.76 -1.20 -10.22
N GLY A 74 32.34 -2.42 -9.89
CA GLY A 74 33.10 -3.34 -9.03
C GLY A 74 33.13 -2.88 -7.56
N GLU A 75 32.18 -2.05 -7.14
CA GLU A 75 31.99 -1.64 -5.76
C GLU A 75 31.22 -2.73 -4.98
N ALA A 76 31.28 -2.69 -3.66
CA ALA A 76 30.54 -3.63 -2.82
C ALA A 76 29.03 -3.41 -2.94
N THR A 77 28.26 -4.50 -2.92
CA THR A 77 26.80 -4.48 -2.89
C THR A 77 26.26 -5.14 -1.62
N GLU A 78 25.03 -4.79 -1.28
CA GLU A 78 24.23 -5.38 -0.22
C GLU A 78 23.20 -6.33 -0.84
N GLU A 79 23.19 -7.58 -0.37
CA GLU A 79 22.33 -8.65 -0.91
C GLU A 79 20.85 -8.45 -0.55
N LYS A 80 20.58 -7.88 0.63
CA LYS A 80 19.23 -7.72 1.19
C LYS A 80 19.09 -6.36 1.84
N ILE A 81 18.28 -5.51 1.24
CA ILE A 81 17.93 -4.19 1.78
C ILE A 81 16.49 -4.27 2.29
N GLN A 82 16.29 -4.05 3.59
CA GLN A 82 14.96 -3.99 4.20
C GLN A 82 14.40 -2.58 4.03
N THR A 83 13.31 -2.44 3.27
CA THR A 83 12.57 -1.19 3.18
C THR A 83 11.49 -1.10 4.25
N GLY A 84 10.99 0.13 4.47
CA GLY A 84 9.95 0.43 5.44
C GLY A 84 8.54 0.18 4.92
N PHE A 85 7.58 0.48 5.79
CA PHE A 85 6.16 0.55 5.47
C PHE A 85 5.49 1.62 6.34
N THR A 86 4.40 2.18 5.84
CA THR A 86 3.55 3.14 6.55
C THR A 86 2.14 2.58 6.62
N ILE A 87 1.56 2.53 7.83
CA ILE A 87 0.16 2.17 8.00
C ILE A 87 -0.67 3.42 7.78
N LEU A 88 -1.47 3.42 6.72
CA LEU A 88 -2.41 4.47 6.39
C LEU A 88 -3.78 4.13 6.95
N THR A 89 -4.34 5.08 7.67
CA THR A 89 -5.70 5.07 8.19
C THR A 89 -6.40 6.36 7.78
N LYS A 90 -7.70 6.46 7.99
CA LYS A 90 -8.44 7.70 7.72
C LYS A 90 -7.92 8.90 8.51
N ASP A 91 -7.27 8.65 9.65
CA ASP A 91 -6.80 9.70 10.57
C ASP A 91 -5.48 10.34 10.11
N ASN A 92 -4.64 9.62 9.35
CA ASN A 92 -3.30 10.10 8.96
C ASN A 92 -3.11 10.27 7.45
N ILE A 93 -4.06 9.86 6.60
CA ILE A 93 -3.94 9.88 5.14
C ILE A 93 -3.75 11.29 4.54
N THR A 94 -4.24 12.33 5.22
CA THR A 94 -4.07 13.75 4.82
C THR A 94 -2.97 14.47 5.61
N GLY A 95 -2.32 13.77 6.55
CA GLY A 95 -1.29 14.33 7.43
C GLY A 95 0.03 13.57 7.28
N GLU A 96 0.52 13.00 8.37
CA GLU A 96 1.82 12.31 8.44
C GLU A 96 1.97 11.17 7.42
N GLY A 97 0.87 10.54 7.00
CA GLY A 97 0.87 9.45 6.03
C GLY A 97 0.79 9.88 4.55
N ALA A 98 0.60 11.17 4.27
CA ALA A 98 0.29 11.64 2.91
C ALA A 98 1.37 11.24 1.87
N ASP A 99 2.65 11.27 2.27
CA ASP A 99 3.77 10.95 1.38
C ASP A 99 3.89 9.45 1.05
N ALA A 100 3.20 8.58 1.79
CA ALA A 100 3.18 7.14 1.53
C ALA A 100 2.12 6.71 0.50
N VAL A 101 1.28 7.64 0.01
CA VAL A 101 0.32 7.37 -1.07
C VAL A 101 1.05 7.20 -2.39
N TYR A 102 0.72 6.15 -3.15
CA TYR A 102 1.38 5.88 -4.41
C TYR A 102 0.97 6.92 -5.47
N LYS A 103 1.98 7.47 -6.15
CA LYS A 103 1.79 8.42 -7.25
C LYS A 103 1.46 7.66 -8.54
N SER A 104 0.41 8.08 -9.24
CA SER A 104 0.01 7.52 -10.54
C SER A 104 0.78 8.12 -11.73
N SER A 105 1.62 9.13 -11.49
CA SER A 105 2.46 9.79 -12.48
C SER A 105 3.74 10.29 -11.82
N CYS A 106 4.82 10.33 -12.59
CA CYS A 106 6.11 10.91 -12.18
C CYS A 106 6.06 12.45 -12.19
#